data_AF-K5VQK5-F1
#
_entry.id   AF-K5VQK5-F1
#
_cell.length_a   1.000
_cell.length_b   1.000
_cell.length_c   1.000
_cell.angle_alpha   90.00
_cell.angle_beta   90.00
_cell.angle_gamma   90.00
#
_symmetry.space_group_name_H-M   'P 1'
#
loop_
_entity.id
_entity.type
_entity.pdbx_description
1 polymer ?
#
loop_
_entity_poly.entity_id
_entity_poly.type
_entity_poly.pdbx_seq_one_letter_code
_entity_poly.pdbx_strand_id
1 'polypeptide(L)'
;MAPAISTSVPDNQATLPTLPARLNQARKYLLSKGLYLGDTSTSNNDAADTDDTGLLSADTLDIPEEAILSMVGTVSNNDYYLTADTGFRGNSEFQTTFAKVKASGTVEVPIEHLFAVDFPIVLKNIASICGAMVTPGFKNKKGICVGLGGSRVKIRHALFEPKAATDGDEADAAEDDQAGLDDIDAQKKNTAKILTLENWPVKSKAAAEQLEEMKGCYHAVLIPAYDMHGELIHSSFYRHRLEGALVAVRFTLTHWAIKNGNSDGTDIYTADIVNIRVLAPPKPTLVTPRKHGRVPAFDSMSPLPLEKKRCLFE
;
A
#
# COMPACT_ATOMS: atom_id res chain seq x y z
N MET A 1 46.65 25.95 19.06
CA MET A 1 45.28 26.49 19.22
C MET A 1 44.48 26.04 18.02
N ALA A 2 43.57 25.09 18.18
CA ALA A 2 42.67 24.63 17.12
C ALA A 2 41.30 25.31 17.30
N PRO A 3 40.62 25.74 16.22
CA PRO A 3 39.33 26.41 16.35
C PRO A 3 38.23 25.36 16.59
N ALA A 4 37.41 25.61 17.62
CA ALA A 4 36.20 24.84 17.88
C ALA A 4 35.12 25.28 16.87
N ILE A 5 34.74 24.38 15.97
CA ILE A 5 33.59 24.57 15.08
C ILE A 5 32.34 24.23 15.89
N SER A 6 31.60 25.26 16.29
CA SER A 6 30.29 25.13 16.92
C SER A 6 29.23 25.04 15.83
N THR A 7 28.73 23.84 15.57
CA THR A 7 27.56 23.61 14.72
C THR A 7 26.31 23.52 15.60
N SER A 8 25.63 24.65 15.82
CA SER A 8 24.27 24.65 16.38
C SER A 8 23.28 24.31 15.27
N VAL A 9 22.76 23.07 15.28
CA VAL A 9 21.62 22.68 14.43
C VAL A 9 20.34 23.20 15.09
N PRO A 10 19.49 23.98 14.41
CA PRO A 10 18.22 24.42 14.97
C PRO A 10 17.23 23.24 15.05
N ASP A 11 16.95 22.81 16.28
CA ASP A 11 15.87 21.86 16.62
C ASP A 11 14.51 22.51 16.40
N ASN A 12 13.99 22.45 15.17
CA ASN A 12 12.62 22.85 14.86
C ASN A 12 11.78 21.64 14.40
N GLN A 13 11.90 20.52 15.13
CA GLN A 13 11.01 19.37 14.90
C GLN A 13 9.65 19.66 15.54
N ALA A 14 8.65 19.95 14.69
CA ALA A 14 7.27 20.10 15.12
C ALA A 14 6.83 18.86 15.92
N THR A 15 6.46 19.07 17.19
CA THR A 15 6.08 17.98 18.08
C THR A 15 4.78 17.35 17.59
N LEU A 16 4.80 16.06 17.27
CA LEU A 16 3.60 15.36 16.81
C LEU A 16 2.51 15.38 17.90
N PRO A 17 1.23 15.59 17.53
CA PRO A 17 0.13 15.50 18.48
C PRO A 17 0.01 14.08 19.04
N THR A 18 -0.63 13.95 20.22
CA THR A 18 -0.91 12.65 20.83
C THR A 18 -1.71 11.77 19.86
N LEU A 19 -1.51 10.44 19.94
CA LEU A 19 -2.18 9.50 19.04
C LEU A 19 -3.71 9.71 19.00
N PRO A 20 -4.43 9.82 20.13
CA PRO A 20 -5.88 10.06 20.08
C PRO A 20 -6.26 11.36 19.35
N ALA A 21 -5.52 12.45 19.56
CA ALA A 21 -5.78 13.73 18.88
C ALA A 21 -5.56 13.58 17.36
N ARG A 22 -4.48 12.92 16.95
CA ARG A 22 -4.17 12.65 15.54
C ARG A 22 -5.24 11.81 14.86
N LEU A 23 -5.70 10.74 15.50
CA LEU A 23 -6.74 9.86 14.95
C LEU A 23 -8.07 10.60 14.79
N ASN A 24 -8.46 11.41 15.79
CA ASN A 24 -9.65 12.25 15.69
C ASN A 24 -9.56 13.28 14.56
N GLN A 25 -8.40 13.93 14.40
CA GLN A 25 -8.16 14.85 13.30
C GLN A 25 -8.24 14.14 11.94
N ALA A 26 -7.62 12.97 11.81
CA ALA A 26 -7.68 12.17 10.59
C ALA A 26 -9.12 11.77 10.24
N ARG A 27 -9.91 11.30 11.21
CA ARG A 27 -11.32 10.96 10.99
C ARG A 27 -12.15 12.17 10.56
N LYS A 28 -11.98 13.32 11.21
CA LYS A 28 -12.67 14.58 10.83
C LYS A 28 -12.34 14.99 9.40
N TYR A 29 -11.06 14.91 9.02
CA TYR A 29 -10.62 15.22 7.66
C TYR A 29 -11.21 14.26 6.63
N LEU A 30 -11.25 12.96 6.93
CA LEU A 30 -11.83 11.95 6.04
C LEU A 30 -13.33 12.19 5.83
N LEU A 31 -14.07 12.49 6.89
CA LEU A 31 -15.49 12.83 6.82
C LEU A 31 -15.74 14.10 5.99
N SER A 32 -14.92 15.13 6.15
CA SER A 32 -15.11 16.39 5.40
C SER A 32 -14.80 16.28 3.90
N LYS A 33 -14.18 15.18 3.44
CA LYS A 33 -13.89 14.94 2.01
C LYS A 33 -14.99 14.15 1.29
N GLY A 34 -16.02 13.65 1.97
CA GLY A 34 -17.21 13.03 1.37
C GLY A 34 -17.04 11.62 0.78
N LEU A 35 -15.81 11.13 0.55
CA LEU A 35 -15.52 9.81 -0.02
C LEU A 35 -14.98 8.80 1.00
N TYR A 36 -15.17 9.07 2.29
CA TYR A 36 -14.82 8.13 3.34
C TYR A 36 -15.90 7.07 3.51
N LEU A 37 -15.52 5.81 3.26
CA LEU A 37 -16.44 4.66 3.30
C LEU A 37 -16.91 4.31 4.71
N GLY A 38 -16.29 4.84 5.76
CA GLY A 38 -16.76 4.67 7.14
C GLY A 38 -17.87 5.64 7.53
N ASP A 39 -18.23 6.57 6.65
CA ASP A 39 -19.38 7.45 6.88
C ASP A 39 -20.70 6.69 6.65
N THR A 40 -21.67 6.88 7.52
CA THR A 40 -23.02 6.36 7.33
C THR A 40 -23.78 7.11 6.24
N SER A 41 -23.40 8.36 5.96
CA SER A 41 -24.06 9.20 4.96
C SER A 41 -23.77 8.72 3.52
N THR A 42 -22.64 8.06 3.28
CA THR A 42 -22.22 7.63 1.94
C THR A 42 -23.16 6.63 1.30
N SER A 43 -23.88 5.82 2.10
CA SER A 43 -24.88 4.89 1.56
C SER A 43 -26.19 5.53 1.11
N ASN A 44 -26.42 6.82 1.42
CA ASN A 44 -27.63 7.55 1.01
C ASN A 44 -27.38 8.54 -0.13
N ASN A 45 -26.11 8.81 -0.47
CA ASN A 45 -25.75 9.67 -1.60
C ASN A 45 -25.67 8.86 -2.92
N ASP A 46 -26.67 8.01 -3.16
CA ASP A 46 -26.89 7.35 -4.47
C ASP A 46 -27.33 8.36 -5.56
N ALA A 47 -27.39 9.65 -5.23
CA ALA A 47 -27.43 10.73 -6.19
C ALA A 47 -26.07 11.44 -6.18
N ALA A 48 -25.20 11.06 -7.11
CA ALA A 48 -24.39 12.10 -7.75
C ALA A 48 -25.40 13.11 -8.30
N ASP A 49 -25.49 14.25 -7.63
CA ASP A 49 -26.32 15.40 -8.02
C ASP A 49 -25.80 15.84 -9.40
N THR A 50 -26.40 15.25 -10.42
CA THR A 50 -26.20 15.65 -11.81
C THR A 50 -27.21 16.76 -11.97
N ASP A 51 -26.76 17.99 -11.71
CA ASP A 51 -27.57 19.20 -11.80
C ASP A 51 -28.03 19.34 -13.26
N ASP A 52 -29.23 18.83 -13.54
CA ASP A 52 -29.93 18.88 -14.82
C ASP A 52 -30.46 20.29 -15.03
N THR A 53 -29.56 21.24 -15.29
CA THR A 53 -29.90 22.57 -15.79
C THR A 53 -28.90 23.02 -16.86
N GLY A 54 -29.01 22.48 -18.08
CA GLY A 54 -28.24 23.02 -19.20
C GLY A 54 -28.26 22.22 -20.49
N LEU A 55 -29.41 22.18 -21.16
CA LEU A 55 -29.53 21.75 -22.56
C LEU A 55 -28.58 22.56 -23.48
N LEU A 56 -27.83 21.82 -24.32
CA LEU A 56 -27.10 22.23 -25.53
C LEU A 56 -25.63 22.66 -25.39
N SER A 57 -24.73 21.66 -25.38
CA SER A 57 -23.51 21.71 -26.21
C SER A 57 -23.00 20.28 -26.43
N ALA A 58 -23.31 19.73 -27.61
CA ALA A 58 -22.73 18.49 -28.09
C ALA A 58 -21.33 18.81 -28.63
N ASP A 59 -20.25 18.50 -27.88
CA ASP A 59 -18.94 18.13 -28.43
C ASP A 59 -17.82 17.83 -27.40
N THR A 60 -18.10 17.83 -26.09
CA THR A 60 -17.20 17.23 -25.10
C THR A 60 -17.85 15.99 -24.50
N LEU A 61 -17.34 14.80 -24.87
CA LEU A 61 -17.58 13.61 -24.08
C LEU A 61 -16.88 13.83 -22.74
N ASP A 62 -17.60 14.36 -21.75
CA ASP A 62 -17.12 14.48 -20.37
C ASP A 62 -16.85 13.07 -19.86
N ILE A 63 -15.59 12.66 -19.91
CA ILE A 63 -15.13 11.41 -19.33
C ILE A 63 -15.32 11.55 -17.81
N PRO A 64 -16.15 10.70 -17.17
CA PRO A 64 -16.38 10.81 -15.74
C PRO A 64 -15.07 10.73 -14.96
N GLU A 65 -14.87 11.67 -14.03
CA GLU A 65 -13.70 11.66 -13.15
C GLU A 65 -13.72 10.41 -12.26
N GLU A 66 -12.56 9.75 -12.09
CA GLU A 66 -12.45 8.54 -11.28
C GLU A 66 -12.68 8.85 -9.79
N ALA A 67 -13.64 8.16 -9.17
CA ALA A 67 -13.91 8.32 -7.75
C ALA A 67 -12.81 7.68 -6.87
N ILE A 68 -12.17 8.50 -6.02
CA ILE A 68 -11.14 8.05 -5.08
C ILE A 68 -11.78 7.77 -3.71
N LEU A 69 -12.06 6.50 -3.45
CA LEU A 69 -12.61 6.02 -2.19
C LEU A 69 -11.55 5.99 -1.09
N SER A 70 -11.96 6.22 0.15
CA SER A 70 -11.05 6.22 1.30
C SER A 70 -11.56 5.31 2.42
N MET A 71 -10.68 4.55 3.05
CA MET A 71 -10.98 3.76 4.24
C MET A 71 -9.83 3.80 5.25
N VAL A 72 -10.12 3.43 6.50
CA VAL A 72 -9.10 3.28 7.55
C VAL A 72 -9.17 1.85 8.09
N GLY A 73 -8.02 1.22 8.25
CA GLY A 73 -7.92 -0.11 8.85
C GLY A 73 -6.48 -0.50 9.11
N THR A 74 -6.29 -1.70 9.65
CA THR A 74 -4.95 -2.26 9.88
C THR A 74 -4.52 -3.07 8.67
N VAL A 75 -3.30 -2.88 8.18
CA VAL A 75 -2.77 -3.79 7.15
C VAL A 75 -2.50 -5.14 7.79
N SER A 76 -3.16 -6.18 7.30
CA SER A 76 -3.00 -7.55 7.81
C SER A 76 -1.58 -8.06 7.59
N ASN A 77 -1.10 -8.85 8.55
CA ASN A 77 0.11 -9.67 8.38
C ASN A 77 -0.16 -10.90 7.49
N ASN A 78 -1.42 -11.30 7.39
CA ASN A 78 -1.85 -12.38 6.51
C ASN A 78 -2.03 -11.82 5.09
N ASP A 79 -1.53 -12.56 4.11
CA ASP A 79 -1.63 -12.19 2.69
C ASP A 79 -0.91 -10.86 2.36
N TYR A 80 0.22 -10.59 3.04
CA TYR A 80 1.04 -9.39 2.81
C TYR A 80 2.04 -9.57 1.66
N TYR A 81 1.75 -8.91 0.54
CA TYR A 81 2.58 -8.87 -0.67
C TYR A 81 2.83 -7.44 -1.16
N LEU A 82 2.74 -6.44 -0.27
CA LEU A 82 3.14 -5.05 -0.55
C LEU A 82 4.66 -4.89 -0.45
N THR A 83 5.40 -5.72 -1.20
CA THR A 83 6.86 -5.70 -1.29
C THR A 83 7.31 -5.45 -2.71
N ALA A 84 8.55 -4.97 -2.90
CA ALA A 84 9.11 -4.70 -4.23
C ALA A 84 9.15 -5.91 -5.16
N ASP A 85 9.22 -7.13 -4.62
CA ASP A 85 9.17 -8.38 -5.37
C ASP A 85 7.81 -9.07 -5.33
N THR A 86 6.88 -8.59 -4.50
CA THR A 86 5.55 -9.16 -4.20
C THR A 86 5.57 -10.68 -3.91
N GLY A 87 6.70 -11.23 -3.48
CA GLY A 87 6.87 -12.68 -3.33
C GLY A 87 7.03 -13.48 -4.63
N PHE A 88 7.35 -12.86 -5.77
CA PHE A 88 7.62 -13.55 -7.04
C PHE A 88 8.72 -14.60 -6.89
N ARG A 89 8.40 -15.84 -7.30
CA ARG A 89 9.30 -17.02 -7.23
C ARG A 89 9.67 -17.58 -8.60
N GLY A 90 9.38 -16.85 -9.67
CA GLY A 90 9.51 -17.31 -11.05
C GLY A 90 8.16 -17.56 -11.70
N ASN A 91 8.20 -17.93 -12.98
CA ASN A 91 7.00 -18.12 -13.78
C ASN A 91 6.19 -19.32 -13.28
N SER A 92 4.89 -19.12 -13.18
CA SER A 92 3.91 -20.16 -12.90
C SER A 92 2.75 -20.07 -13.89
N GLU A 93 1.88 -21.08 -13.89
CA GLU A 93 0.67 -21.11 -14.72
C GLU A 93 -0.18 -19.83 -14.56
N PHE A 94 -0.23 -19.26 -13.35
CA PHE A 94 -1.03 -18.08 -13.03
C PHE A 94 -0.26 -16.76 -13.09
N GLN A 95 1.07 -16.81 -13.05
CA GLN A 95 1.93 -15.63 -12.97
C GLN A 95 3.05 -15.77 -13.99
N THR A 96 2.80 -15.21 -15.17
CA THR A 96 3.62 -15.48 -16.36
C THR A 96 4.88 -14.63 -16.46
N THR A 97 4.89 -13.42 -15.88
CA THR A 97 6.02 -12.48 -15.95
C THR A 97 6.03 -11.57 -14.73
N PHE A 98 7.21 -11.13 -14.31
CA PHE A 98 7.41 -10.21 -13.19
C PHE A 98 6.81 -8.82 -13.46
N ALA A 99 6.83 -8.37 -14.72
CA ALA A 99 6.20 -7.12 -15.14
C ALA A 99 4.69 -7.04 -14.88
N LYS A 100 3.97 -8.16 -14.96
CA LYS A 100 2.51 -8.20 -14.75
C LYS A 100 2.11 -8.33 -13.29
N VAL A 101 3.09 -8.40 -12.40
CA VAL A 101 2.84 -8.68 -11.00
C VAL A 101 2.35 -7.43 -10.28
N LYS A 102 1.33 -7.61 -9.45
CA LYS A 102 0.74 -6.55 -8.65
C LYS A 102 1.08 -6.79 -7.19
N ALA A 103 1.64 -5.78 -6.54
CA ALA A 103 1.75 -5.75 -5.10
C ALA A 103 0.33 -5.82 -4.52
N SER A 104 0.12 -6.63 -3.49
CA SER A 104 -1.20 -6.73 -2.87
C SER A 104 -1.13 -6.91 -1.38
N GLY A 105 -2.17 -6.48 -0.69
CA GLY A 105 -2.31 -6.66 0.75
C GLY A 105 -3.78 -6.71 1.12
N THR A 106 -4.05 -7.06 2.37
CA THR A 106 -5.41 -6.97 2.91
C THR A 106 -5.45 -5.98 4.07
N VAL A 107 -6.54 -5.23 4.15
CA VAL A 107 -6.84 -4.32 5.25
C VAL A 107 -7.94 -4.94 6.08
N GLU A 108 -7.75 -5.01 7.38
CA GLU A 108 -8.66 -5.62 8.35
C GLU A 108 -9.09 -4.61 9.41
N VAL A 109 -10.05 -5.05 10.25
CA VAL A 109 -10.59 -4.23 11.33
C VAL A 109 -9.46 -3.70 12.22
N PRO A 110 -9.40 -2.37 12.46
CA PRO A 110 -8.38 -1.80 13.30
C PRO A 110 -8.63 -2.08 14.78
N ILE A 111 -7.57 -2.05 15.58
CA ILE A 111 -7.67 -2.25 17.04
C ILE A 111 -8.16 -0.96 17.71
N GLU A 112 -7.87 0.18 17.09
CA GLU A 112 -8.27 1.50 17.55
C GLU A 112 -9.78 1.65 17.43
N HIS A 113 -10.47 1.65 18.58
CA HIS A 113 -11.93 1.68 18.70
C HIS A 113 -12.61 2.71 17.79
N LEU A 114 -12.00 3.90 17.65
CA LEU A 114 -12.53 4.98 16.81
C LEU A 114 -12.83 4.51 15.38
N PHE A 115 -11.95 3.71 14.78
CA PHE A 115 -12.12 3.20 13.42
C PHE A 115 -12.65 1.77 13.39
N ALA A 116 -12.56 1.02 14.49
CA ALA A 116 -13.14 -0.32 14.59
C ALA A 116 -14.67 -0.28 14.40
N VAL A 117 -15.32 0.77 14.91
CA VAL A 117 -16.77 1.00 14.75
C VAL A 117 -17.13 1.39 13.31
N ASP A 118 -16.24 2.08 12.60
CA ASP A 118 -16.46 2.49 11.21
C ASP A 118 -16.28 1.32 10.22
N PHE A 119 -15.47 0.31 10.56
CA PHE A 119 -15.08 -0.74 9.63
C PHE A 119 -16.24 -1.61 9.10
N PRO A 120 -17.24 -2.02 9.91
CA PRO A 120 -18.44 -2.69 9.37
C PRO A 120 -19.23 -1.83 8.37
N ILE A 121 -19.22 -0.50 8.54
CA ILE A 121 -19.86 0.44 7.62
C ILE A 121 -19.08 0.48 6.30
N VAL A 122 -17.73 0.48 6.36
CA VAL A 122 -16.87 0.35 5.18
C VAL A 122 -17.22 -0.90 4.37
N LEU A 123 -17.32 -2.06 5.02
CA LEU A 123 -17.65 -3.32 4.33
C LEU A 123 -19.05 -3.28 3.71
N LYS A 124 -20.04 -2.71 4.42
CA LYS A 124 -21.40 -2.53 3.91
C LYS A 124 -21.42 -1.62 2.69
N ASN A 125 -20.73 -0.47 2.75
CA ASN A 125 -20.69 0.51 1.67
C ASN A 125 -19.99 -0.07 0.42
N ILE A 126 -18.87 -0.79 0.59
CA ILE A 126 -18.21 -1.52 -0.51
C ILE A 126 -19.17 -2.53 -1.15
N ALA A 127 -19.88 -3.31 -0.34
CA ALA A 127 -20.84 -4.29 -0.83
C ALA A 127 -22.01 -3.62 -1.60
N SER A 128 -22.45 -2.44 -1.15
CA SER A 128 -23.48 -1.64 -1.82
C SER A 128 -23.01 -1.16 -3.18
N ILE A 129 -21.83 -0.54 -3.26
CA ILE A 129 -21.24 -0.04 -4.51
C ILE A 129 -21.05 -1.19 -5.51
N CYS A 130 -20.48 -2.32 -5.07
CA CYS A 130 -20.32 -3.50 -5.92
C CYS A 130 -21.67 -4.12 -6.32
N GLY A 131 -22.74 -3.92 -5.54
CA GLY A 131 -24.10 -4.37 -5.87
C GLY A 131 -24.78 -3.49 -6.91
N ALA A 132 -24.45 -2.19 -6.96
CA ALA A 132 -24.95 -1.25 -7.94
C ALA A 132 -24.27 -1.42 -9.31
N MET A 133 -23.03 -1.91 -9.35
CA MET A 133 -22.22 -2.06 -10.58
C MET A 133 -22.33 -3.46 -11.23
N VAL A 134 -23.44 -4.17 -11.05
CA VAL A 134 -23.60 -5.56 -11.55
C VAL A 134 -23.91 -5.57 -13.05
N THR A 135 -23.20 -6.40 -13.81
CA THR A 135 -23.46 -6.57 -15.24
C THR A 135 -24.78 -7.34 -15.44
N PRO A 136 -25.73 -6.85 -16.25
CA PRO A 136 -26.98 -7.55 -16.50
C PRO A 136 -26.76 -8.99 -17.00
N GLY A 137 -27.40 -9.95 -16.33
CA GLY A 137 -27.31 -11.38 -16.64
C GLY A 137 -26.08 -12.10 -16.06
N PHE A 138 -25.19 -11.40 -15.37
CA PHE A 138 -24.06 -12.01 -14.66
C PHE A 138 -24.52 -12.41 -13.25
N LYS A 139 -24.24 -13.66 -12.86
CA LYS A 139 -24.67 -14.23 -11.57
C LYS A 139 -23.53 -14.30 -10.56
N ASN A 140 -22.30 -14.35 -11.06
CA ASN A 140 -21.11 -14.52 -10.23
C ASN A 140 -20.42 -13.19 -10.03
N LYS A 141 -19.89 -12.97 -8.82
CA LYS A 141 -19.05 -11.82 -8.51
C LYS A 141 -17.81 -12.22 -7.74
N LYS A 142 -16.68 -11.61 -8.08
CA LYS A 142 -15.42 -11.67 -7.33
C LYS A 142 -15.12 -10.26 -6.83
N GLY A 143 -15.47 -10.03 -5.57
CA GLY A 143 -15.29 -8.74 -4.91
C GLY A 143 -13.89 -8.54 -4.32
N ILE A 144 -13.70 -7.36 -3.74
CA ILE A 144 -12.50 -7.02 -2.96
C ILE A 144 -12.60 -7.45 -1.50
N CYS A 145 -13.79 -7.80 -1.01
CA CYS A 145 -13.97 -8.34 0.33
C CYS A 145 -13.53 -9.81 0.37
N VAL A 146 -12.50 -10.11 1.17
CA VAL A 146 -11.84 -11.41 1.30
C VAL A 146 -11.78 -11.87 2.76
N GLY A 147 -11.32 -13.10 2.98
CA GLY A 147 -11.28 -13.72 4.31
C GLY A 147 -12.64 -14.29 4.74
N LEU A 148 -12.67 -14.86 5.95
CA LEU A 148 -13.87 -15.47 6.49
C LEU A 148 -14.98 -14.41 6.61
N GLY A 149 -16.10 -14.65 5.92
CA GLY A 149 -17.23 -13.73 5.89
C GLY A 149 -16.97 -12.38 5.20
N GLY A 150 -15.90 -12.24 4.40
CA GLY A 150 -15.56 -10.95 3.77
C GLY A 150 -15.07 -9.89 4.75
N SER A 151 -14.44 -10.32 5.85
CA SER A 151 -13.97 -9.46 6.95
C SER A 151 -12.78 -8.57 6.62
N ARG A 152 -12.16 -8.72 5.44
CA ARG A 152 -10.96 -7.97 5.03
C ARG A 152 -11.17 -7.39 3.64
N VAL A 153 -10.50 -6.28 3.34
CA VAL A 153 -10.53 -5.64 2.01
C VAL A 153 -9.18 -5.83 1.33
N LYS A 154 -9.16 -6.47 0.16
CA LYS A 154 -7.95 -6.66 -0.65
C LYS A 154 -7.67 -5.41 -1.48
N ILE A 155 -6.46 -4.88 -1.35
CA ILE A 155 -5.95 -3.74 -2.11
C ILE A 155 -4.74 -4.19 -2.95
N ARG A 156 -4.51 -3.54 -4.10
CA ARG A 156 -3.40 -3.86 -4.98
C ARG A 156 -2.78 -2.63 -5.64
N HIS A 157 -1.55 -2.76 -6.12
CA HIS A 157 -0.83 -1.73 -6.86
C HIS A 157 -0.01 -2.38 -7.98
N ALA A 158 0.00 -1.80 -9.18
CA ALA A 158 0.90 -2.24 -10.24
C ALA A 158 2.30 -1.70 -9.95
N LEU A 159 3.31 -2.58 -9.94
CA LEU A 159 4.69 -2.16 -9.67
C LEU A 159 5.45 -1.71 -10.90
N PHE A 160 4.96 -2.07 -12.09
CA PHE A 160 5.65 -1.82 -13.35
C PHE A 160 4.66 -1.41 -14.41
N GLU A 161 5.04 -0.43 -15.21
CA GLU A 161 4.30 0.04 -16.36
C GLU A 161 5.20 0.00 -17.60
N PRO A 162 4.66 -0.40 -18.77
CA PRO A 162 5.42 -0.34 -20.01
C PRO A 162 5.89 1.10 -20.26
N LYS A 163 7.12 1.26 -20.73
CA LYS A 163 7.51 2.53 -21.35
C LYS A 163 6.74 2.63 -22.65
N ALA A 164 6.10 3.77 -22.89
CA ALA A 164 5.54 4.04 -24.21
C ALA A 164 6.67 3.90 -25.23
N ALA A 165 6.43 3.16 -26.31
CA ALA A 165 7.35 3.10 -27.44
C ALA A 165 7.47 4.52 -27.98
N THR A 166 8.50 5.23 -27.57
CA THR A 166 8.85 6.50 -28.17
C THR A 166 9.47 6.12 -29.49
N ASP A 167 8.72 6.33 -30.58
CA ASP A 167 9.24 6.17 -31.93
C ASP A 167 10.37 7.20 -32.12
N GLY A 168 11.61 6.79 -31.87
CA GLY A 168 12.80 7.60 -32.12
C GLY A 168 13.72 7.70 -30.91
N ASP A 169 14.95 7.24 -31.12
CA ASP A 169 16.11 7.52 -30.28
C ASP A 169 16.28 9.03 -30.06
N GLU A 170 15.76 9.57 -28.96
CA GLU A 170 16.28 10.80 -28.38
C GLU A 170 16.99 10.44 -27.08
N ALA A 171 18.29 10.23 -27.22
CA ALA A 171 19.24 10.25 -26.14
C ALA A 171 19.17 11.61 -25.41
N ASP A 172 19.09 11.54 -24.08
CA ASP A 172 19.55 12.56 -23.12
C ASP A 172 19.30 14.03 -23.48
N ALA A 173 18.14 14.54 -23.06
CA ALA A 173 18.02 15.94 -22.66
C ALA A 173 17.15 16.04 -21.41
N ALA A 174 17.77 15.82 -20.24
CA ALA A 174 17.21 16.26 -18.98
C ALA A 174 17.32 17.80 -18.93
N GLU A 175 16.37 18.50 -19.56
CA GLU A 175 16.21 19.93 -19.34
C GLU A 175 15.51 20.17 -17.99
N ASP A 176 16.25 20.89 -17.15
CA ASP A 176 15.94 21.27 -15.78
C ASP A 176 14.97 22.46 -15.78
N ASP A 177 13.71 22.21 -16.13
CA ASP A 177 12.65 23.22 -15.96
C ASP A 177 12.22 23.29 -14.49
N GLN A 178 12.97 24.10 -13.73
CA GLN A 178 12.64 24.58 -12.40
C GLN A 178 11.78 25.85 -12.49
N ALA A 179 10.49 25.69 -12.76
CA ALA A 179 9.54 26.78 -12.54
C ALA A 179 8.19 26.24 -12.06
N GLY A 180 7.99 26.25 -10.73
CA GLY A 180 6.64 26.22 -10.14
C GLY A 180 6.10 24.88 -9.62
N LEU A 181 6.96 23.95 -9.17
CA LEU A 181 6.48 22.74 -8.49
C LEU A 181 6.43 22.96 -6.97
N ASP A 182 5.28 22.64 -6.37
CA ASP A 182 5.09 22.65 -4.91
C ASP A 182 6.09 21.70 -4.22
N ASP A 183 6.47 21.99 -2.97
CA ASP A 183 7.48 21.24 -2.20
C ASP A 183 7.25 19.72 -2.16
N ILE A 184 6.00 19.28 -2.27
CA ILE A 184 5.59 17.87 -2.33
C ILE A 184 6.11 17.19 -3.61
N ASP A 185 6.07 17.88 -4.74
CA ASP A 185 6.49 17.32 -6.03
C ASP A 185 8.03 17.38 -6.21
N ALA A 186 8.70 18.31 -5.55
CA ALA A 186 10.17 18.33 -5.47
C ALA A 186 10.73 17.12 -4.69
N GLN A 187 10.11 16.75 -3.57
CA GLN A 187 10.47 15.52 -2.83
C GLN A 187 10.17 14.24 -3.62
N LYS A 188 9.07 14.21 -4.38
CA LYS A 188 8.78 13.10 -5.32
C LYS A 188 9.88 12.95 -6.37
N LYS A 189 10.35 14.04 -6.99
CA LYS A 189 11.44 14.00 -7.99
C LYS A 189 12.75 13.44 -7.40
N ASN A 190 13.12 13.82 -6.18
CA ASN A 190 14.35 13.29 -5.54
C ASN A 190 14.24 11.80 -5.18
N THR A 191 13.08 11.33 -4.72
CA THR A 191 12.90 9.91 -4.38
C THR A 191 12.69 9.03 -5.62
N ALA A 192 12.08 9.57 -6.68
CA ALA A 192 11.93 8.89 -7.97
C ALA A 192 13.28 8.63 -8.66
N LYS A 193 14.29 9.49 -8.45
CA LYS A 193 15.67 9.22 -8.91
C LYS A 193 16.35 8.07 -8.16
N ILE A 194 15.93 7.78 -6.92
CA ILE A 194 16.57 6.76 -6.06
C ILE A 194 16.05 5.34 -6.36
N LEU A 195 14.81 5.21 -6.84
CA LEU A 195 14.17 3.93 -7.11
C LEU A 195 13.86 3.75 -8.60
N THR A 196 14.90 3.77 -9.42
CA THR A 196 14.85 3.33 -10.80
C THR A 196 14.77 1.80 -10.87
N LEU A 197 14.42 1.25 -12.05
CA LEU A 197 14.40 -0.19 -12.29
C LEU A 197 15.78 -0.84 -11.98
N GLU A 198 16.88 -0.09 -12.15
CA GLU A 198 18.25 -0.53 -11.90
C GLU A 198 18.53 -0.82 -10.42
N ASN A 199 17.90 -0.06 -9.52
CA ASN A 199 18.10 -0.16 -8.07
C ASN A 199 16.86 -0.76 -7.36
N TRP A 200 15.97 -1.40 -8.11
CA TRP A 200 14.73 -1.94 -7.55
C TRP A 200 15.02 -3.08 -6.57
N PRO A 201 14.57 -3.01 -5.30
CA PRO A 201 15.03 -3.91 -4.24
C PRO A 201 14.33 -5.27 -4.29
N VAL A 202 14.79 -6.14 -5.18
CA VAL A 202 14.32 -7.54 -5.29
C VAL A 202 15.09 -8.47 -4.36
N LYS A 203 14.40 -9.45 -3.75
CA LYS A 203 15.02 -10.44 -2.85
C LYS A 203 15.17 -11.82 -3.48
N SER A 204 14.33 -12.16 -4.47
CA SER A 204 14.38 -13.46 -5.13
C SER A 204 15.27 -13.43 -6.36
N LYS A 205 16.04 -14.50 -6.57
CA LYS A 205 16.90 -14.65 -7.76
C LYS A 205 16.08 -14.58 -9.06
N ALA A 206 14.92 -15.23 -9.08
CA ALA A 206 14.02 -15.21 -10.23
C ALA A 206 13.49 -13.80 -10.56
N ALA A 207 13.20 -12.97 -9.54
CA ALA A 207 12.82 -11.58 -9.78
C ALA A 207 14.00 -10.76 -10.32
N ALA A 208 15.21 -10.98 -9.80
CA ALA A 208 16.41 -10.29 -10.29
C ALA A 208 16.71 -10.62 -11.76
N GLU A 209 16.61 -11.89 -12.15
CA GLU A 209 16.80 -12.31 -13.55
C GLU A 209 15.79 -11.63 -14.50
N GLN A 210 14.50 -11.58 -14.14
CA GLN A 210 13.50 -10.91 -14.98
C GLN A 210 13.55 -9.38 -14.92
N LEU A 211 14.02 -8.81 -13.80
CA LEU A 211 14.23 -7.37 -13.70
C LEU A 211 15.26 -6.88 -14.73
N GLU A 212 16.31 -7.67 -14.99
CA GLU A 212 17.28 -7.38 -16.04
C GLU A 212 16.64 -7.42 -17.44
N GLU A 213 15.78 -8.39 -17.74
CA GLU A 213 15.04 -8.48 -19.01
C GLU A 213 14.06 -7.31 -19.21
N MET A 214 13.55 -6.75 -18.11
CA MET A 214 12.61 -5.63 -18.13
C MET A 214 13.29 -4.27 -18.34
N LYS A 215 14.62 -4.19 -18.21
CA LYS A 215 15.37 -2.95 -18.46
C LYS A 215 15.12 -2.47 -19.88
N GLY A 216 14.84 -1.18 -20.03
CA GLY A 216 14.52 -0.56 -21.32
C GLY A 216 13.04 -0.66 -21.73
N CYS A 217 12.32 -1.69 -21.32
CA CYS A 217 10.91 -1.89 -21.71
C CYS A 217 9.90 -1.36 -20.68
N TYR A 218 10.28 -1.31 -19.40
CA TYR A 218 9.39 -0.94 -18.30
C TYR A 218 10.01 0.15 -17.42
N HIS A 219 9.15 0.86 -16.69
CA HIS A 219 9.54 1.69 -15.57
C HIS A 219 8.85 1.19 -14.29
N ALA A 220 9.50 1.40 -13.15
CA ALA A 220 8.97 1.00 -11.87
C ALA A 220 8.03 2.09 -11.32
N VAL A 221 6.89 1.66 -10.78
CA VAL A 221 5.87 2.51 -10.17
C VAL A 221 5.85 2.24 -8.68
N LEU A 222 6.28 3.24 -7.90
CA LEU A 222 6.28 3.15 -6.44
C LEU A 222 4.86 3.14 -5.89
N ILE A 223 4.64 2.38 -4.82
CA ILE A 223 3.41 2.50 -4.04
C ILE A 223 3.50 3.84 -3.29
N PRO A 224 2.58 4.79 -3.49
CA PRO A 224 2.62 6.08 -2.79
C PRO A 224 2.22 5.89 -1.32
N ALA A 225 3.16 5.39 -0.51
CA ALA A 225 2.96 5.06 0.89
C ALA A 225 3.75 6.05 1.75
N TYR A 226 3.05 6.77 2.62
CA TYR A 226 3.61 7.82 3.45
C TYR A 226 3.55 7.42 4.91
N ASP A 227 4.60 7.75 5.66
CA ASP A 227 4.68 7.50 7.08
C ASP A 227 3.80 8.48 7.88
N MET A 228 3.91 8.47 9.22
CA MET A 228 3.10 9.35 10.06
C MET A 228 3.46 10.83 9.97
N HIS A 229 4.67 11.16 9.51
CA HIS A 229 5.19 12.51 9.45
C HIS A 229 4.83 13.20 8.13
N GLY A 230 4.74 12.48 7.03
CA GLY A 230 4.74 13.17 5.75
C GLY A 230 5.40 12.37 4.66
N GLU A 231 6.30 11.48 5.06
CA GLU A 231 7.45 11.14 4.26
C GLU A 231 7.20 9.86 3.50
N LEU A 232 7.64 9.83 2.24
CA LEU A 232 7.49 8.66 1.40
C LEU A 232 8.31 7.49 1.98
N ILE A 233 7.65 6.37 2.22
CA ILE A 233 8.27 5.14 2.71
C ILE A 233 9.02 4.49 1.54
N HIS A 234 10.31 4.27 1.69
CA HIS A 234 11.10 3.53 0.72
C HIS A 234 10.62 2.06 0.61
N SER A 235 10.64 1.49 -0.60
CA SER A 235 10.07 0.16 -0.89
C SER A 235 10.70 -0.98 -0.07
N SER A 236 12.00 -0.90 0.23
CA SER A 236 12.71 -1.81 1.16
C SER A 236 12.12 -1.83 2.58
N PHE A 237 11.43 -0.78 3.01
CA PHE A 237 10.83 -0.65 4.34
C PHE A 237 9.32 -0.89 4.37
N TYR A 238 8.65 -1.14 3.24
CA TYR A 238 7.19 -1.34 3.23
C TYR A 238 6.75 -2.39 4.24
N ARG A 239 7.40 -3.57 4.27
CA ARG A 239 7.04 -4.60 5.25
C ARG A 239 7.12 -4.09 6.69
N HIS A 240 8.25 -3.52 7.07
CA HIS A 240 8.50 -3.04 8.44
C HIS A 240 7.61 -1.85 8.86
N ARG A 241 7.13 -1.06 7.90
CA ARG A 241 6.39 0.18 8.18
C ARG A 241 4.88 0.06 7.95
N LEU A 242 4.45 -0.88 7.11
CA LEU A 242 3.04 -1.07 6.75
C LEU A 242 2.43 -2.32 7.39
N GLU A 243 3.16 -3.44 7.50
CA GLU A 243 2.60 -4.70 8.03
C GLU A 243 2.18 -4.53 9.50
N GLY A 244 0.88 -4.62 9.79
CA GLY A 244 0.30 -4.38 11.12
C GLY A 244 0.11 -2.90 11.48
N ALA A 245 0.38 -1.97 10.55
CA ALA A 245 0.19 -0.54 10.78
C ALA A 245 -1.28 -0.13 10.59
N LEU A 246 -1.73 0.86 11.38
CA LEU A 246 -3.00 1.53 11.14
C LEU A 246 -2.81 2.53 10.01
N VAL A 247 -3.57 2.37 8.93
CA VAL A 247 -3.43 3.17 7.72
C VAL A 247 -4.75 3.76 7.27
N ALA A 248 -4.69 4.96 6.70
CA ALA A 248 -5.70 5.45 5.78
C ALA A 248 -5.28 5.05 4.36
N VAL A 249 -6.15 4.34 3.64
CA VAL A 249 -5.91 3.92 2.26
C VAL A 249 -6.88 4.66 1.36
N ARG A 250 -6.35 5.28 0.31
CA ARG A 250 -7.11 5.85 -0.80
C ARG A 250 -6.93 4.95 -2.01
N PHE A 251 -8.03 4.61 -2.67
CA PHE A 251 -8.02 3.68 -3.80
C PHE A 251 -9.13 3.99 -4.79
N THR A 252 -8.95 3.59 -6.04
CA THR A 252 -10.00 3.56 -7.05
C THR A 252 -10.59 2.16 -7.11
N LEU A 253 -11.91 2.07 -7.34
CA LEU A 253 -12.59 0.80 -7.50
C LEU A 253 -12.81 0.55 -8.99
N THR A 254 -12.11 -0.44 -9.54
CA THR A 254 -12.23 -0.83 -10.94
C THR A 254 -13.11 -2.07 -11.07
N HIS A 255 -13.99 -2.07 -12.07
CA HIS A 255 -14.90 -3.16 -12.38
C HIS A 255 -14.73 -3.58 -13.84
N TRP A 256 -14.70 -4.88 -14.08
CA TRP A 256 -14.86 -5.44 -15.43
C TRP A 256 -15.56 -6.79 -15.37
N ALA A 257 -16.22 -7.11 -16.48
CA ALA A 257 -17.00 -8.33 -16.64
C ALA A 257 -16.20 -9.35 -17.47
N ILE A 258 -16.09 -10.59 -17.00
CA ILE A 258 -15.48 -11.69 -17.77
C ILE A 258 -16.53 -12.77 -18.06
N LYS A 259 -16.65 -13.17 -19.33
CA LYS A 259 -17.48 -14.30 -19.75
C LYS A 259 -16.64 -15.25 -20.61
N ASN A 260 -16.54 -16.51 -20.19
CA ASN A 260 -15.75 -17.53 -20.88
C ASN A 260 -16.67 -18.56 -21.56
N GLY A 261 -16.87 -18.41 -22.86
CA GLY A 261 -17.70 -19.34 -23.65
C GLY A 261 -19.12 -19.48 -23.10
N ASN A 262 -19.51 -20.72 -22.78
CA ASN A 262 -20.85 -21.07 -22.28
C ASN A 262 -20.99 -20.96 -20.74
N SER A 263 -19.97 -20.48 -20.01
CA SER A 263 -20.09 -20.30 -18.57
C SER A 263 -20.93 -19.07 -18.21
N ASP A 264 -21.49 -19.07 -17.00
CA ASP A 264 -22.06 -17.86 -16.42
C ASP A 264 -20.98 -16.76 -16.35
N GLY A 265 -21.37 -15.52 -16.67
CA GLY A 265 -20.50 -14.36 -16.56
C GLY A 265 -20.11 -14.08 -15.10
N THR A 266 -18.90 -13.56 -14.91
CA THR A 266 -18.38 -13.15 -13.59
C THR A 266 -17.95 -11.70 -13.60
N ASP A 267 -18.54 -10.89 -12.71
CA ASP A 267 -18.07 -9.55 -12.42
C ASP A 267 -16.83 -9.59 -11.53
N ILE A 268 -15.82 -8.80 -11.85
CA ILE A 268 -14.57 -8.71 -11.09
C ILE A 268 -14.39 -7.27 -10.64
N TYR A 269 -14.14 -7.11 -9.34
CA TYR A 269 -13.90 -5.83 -8.70
C TYR A 269 -12.50 -5.80 -8.12
N THR A 270 -11.79 -4.69 -8.29
CA THR A 270 -10.48 -4.50 -7.66
C THR A 270 -10.27 -3.10 -7.12
N ALA A 271 -9.54 -3.02 -6.01
CA ALA A 271 -9.19 -1.78 -5.34
C ALA A 271 -7.73 -1.45 -5.66
N ASP A 272 -7.52 -0.52 -6.59
CA ASP A 272 -6.21 -0.06 -7.04
C ASP A 272 -5.75 1.12 -6.17
N ILE A 273 -4.60 0.96 -5.52
CA ILE A 273 -4.10 1.91 -4.51
C ILE A 273 -3.70 3.23 -5.19
N VAL A 274 -4.27 4.33 -4.69
CA VAL A 274 -3.84 5.70 -5.02
C VAL A 274 -2.75 6.15 -4.05
N ASN A 275 -2.99 6.00 -2.75
CA ASN A 275 -1.97 6.18 -1.72
C ASN A 275 -2.32 5.49 -0.40
N ILE A 276 -1.30 5.34 0.44
CA ILE A 276 -1.41 4.84 1.81
C ILE A 276 -0.79 5.87 2.74
N ARG A 277 -1.49 6.21 3.83
CA ARG A 277 -0.95 7.06 4.89
C ARG A 277 -0.96 6.33 6.22
N VAL A 278 0.21 6.18 6.85
CA VAL A 278 0.32 5.61 8.19
C VAL A 278 -0.24 6.58 9.23
N LEU A 279 -1.28 6.15 9.94
CA LEU A 279 -1.89 6.88 11.06
C LEU A 279 -1.31 6.44 12.40
N ALA A 280 -0.87 5.20 12.52
CA ALA A 280 -0.11 4.68 13.66
C ALA A 280 0.86 3.60 13.17
N PRO A 281 2.09 3.56 13.70
CA PRO A 281 3.08 2.56 13.29
C PRO A 281 2.61 1.15 13.68
N PRO A 282 3.17 0.11 13.06
CA PRO A 282 2.86 -1.24 13.48
C PRO A 282 3.27 -1.45 14.94
N LYS A 283 2.44 -2.18 15.69
CA LYS A 283 2.78 -2.51 17.08
C LYS A 283 4.05 -3.34 17.07
N PRO A 284 5.03 -3.04 17.94
CA PRO A 284 6.24 -3.84 18.03
C PRO A 284 5.80 -5.28 18.30
N THR A 285 6.21 -6.19 17.42
CA THR A 285 5.98 -7.62 17.63
C THR A 285 6.57 -7.93 18.99
N LEU A 286 5.74 -8.40 19.93
CA LEU A 286 6.24 -8.84 21.22
C LEU A 286 7.19 -9.99 20.92
N VAL A 287 8.49 -9.68 20.88
CA VAL A 287 9.54 -10.68 20.90
C VAL A 287 9.44 -11.25 22.31
N THR A 288 8.49 -12.17 22.50
CA THR A 288 8.56 -13.07 23.64
C THR A 288 9.95 -13.66 23.53
N PRO A 289 10.83 -13.48 24.54
CA PRO A 289 12.15 -14.06 24.49
C PRO A 289 11.91 -15.51 24.17
N ARG A 290 12.31 -15.92 22.95
CA ARG A 290 12.18 -17.30 22.51
C ARG A 290 12.78 -18.04 23.68
N LYS A 291 12.03 -18.96 24.28
CA LYS A 291 12.56 -19.84 25.32
C LYS A 291 13.65 -20.62 24.59
N HIS A 292 14.84 -20.04 24.49
CA HIS A 292 16.05 -20.70 24.07
C HIS A 292 16.13 -21.81 25.09
N GLY A 293 15.69 -23.02 24.68
CA GLY A 293 15.88 -24.19 25.51
C GLY A 293 17.31 -24.12 25.97
N ARG A 294 17.52 -24.08 27.30
CA ARG A 294 18.79 -23.75 27.95
C ARG A 294 19.91 -24.21 27.04
N VAL A 295 20.59 -23.28 26.36
CA VAL A 295 21.76 -23.63 25.58
C VAL A 295 22.64 -24.37 26.58
N PRO A 296 22.94 -25.67 26.37
CA PRO A 296 23.77 -26.38 27.31
C PRO A 296 25.04 -25.56 27.49
N ALA A 297 25.34 -25.15 28.72
CA ALA A 297 26.56 -24.39 29.02
C ALA A 297 27.84 -25.20 28.72
N PHE A 298 27.67 -26.46 28.31
CA PHE A 298 28.71 -27.38 27.95
C PHE A 298 28.46 -27.87 26.53
N ASP A 299 29.47 -27.71 25.70
CA ASP A 299 29.57 -28.37 24.40
C ASP A 299 29.51 -29.90 24.60
N SER A 300 28.61 -30.56 23.88
CA SER A 300 28.42 -32.03 23.95
C SER A 300 29.62 -32.82 23.44
N MET A 301 30.57 -32.16 22.75
CA MET A 301 31.81 -32.76 22.26
C MET A 301 33.01 -32.51 23.19
N SER A 302 32.83 -31.70 24.24
CA SER A 302 33.88 -31.43 25.21
C SER A 302 33.88 -32.50 26.32
N PRO A 303 35.04 -33.04 26.73
CA PRO A 303 35.10 -34.01 27.82
C PRO A 303 34.51 -33.43 29.09
N LEU A 304 33.58 -34.16 29.71
CA LEU A 304 32.91 -33.75 30.94
C LEU A 304 33.96 -33.46 32.02
N PRO A 305 33.94 -32.28 32.67
CA PRO A 305 34.82 -32.01 33.79
C PRO A 305 34.59 -33.05 34.89
N LEU A 306 35.67 -33.70 35.34
CA LEU A 306 35.63 -34.73 36.39
C LEU A 306 35.16 -34.18 37.75
N GLU A 307 35.09 -32.86 37.93
CA GLU A 307 34.61 -32.24 39.16
C GLU A 307 33.65 -31.08 38.89
N LYS A 308 32.43 -31.19 39.42
CA LYS A 308 31.45 -30.10 39.47
C LYS A 308 31.85 -29.09 40.55
N LYS A 309 32.69 -28.11 40.22
CA LYS A 309 32.79 -26.89 41.04
C LYS A 309 31.70 -25.90 40.61
N ARG A 310 30.78 -25.60 41.52
CA ARG A 310 29.79 -24.52 41.34
C ARG A 310 30.54 -23.19 41.38
N CYS A 311 30.73 -22.55 40.24
CA CYS A 311 31.07 -21.13 40.21
C CYS A 311 29.81 -20.34 40.54
N LEU A 312 29.73 -19.81 41.76
CA LEU A 312 28.88 -18.66 42.07
C LEU A 312 29.56 -17.46 41.41
N PHE A 313 28.86 -16.79 40.51
CA PHE A 313 29.28 -15.47 40.02
C PHE A 313 29.04 -14.46 41.14
N GLU A 314 30.10 -13.83 41.63
CA GLU A 314 30.05 -12.54 42.34
C GLU A 314 29.98 -11.38 41.34
#